data_AF-A0ABD1W2S1-F1
#
_entry.id   AF-A0ABD1W2S1-F1
#
_cell.length_a   1.000
_cell.length_b   1.000
_cell.length_c   1.000
_cell.angle_alpha   90.00
_cell.angle_beta   90.00
_cell.angle_gamma   90.00
#
_symmetry.space_group_name_H-M   'P 1'
#
loop_
_entity.id
_entity.type
_entity.pdbx_description
1 polymer ?
#
loop_
_entity_poly.entity_id
_entity_poly.type
_entity_poly.pdbx_seq_one_letter_code
_entity_poly.pdbx_strand_id
1 'polypeptide(L)'
;MAMENNGATQVNEQTMCMCGRIAAMRTAWMENNQGRRFLGCSFYSRPDACDYFKWVDPPLLHPRYKSVINGLLRNDNREDVLEKKLQRIVFYHRIVLAMVVLVVVLVHYVLW
;
A
#
# COMPACT_ATOMS: atom_id res chain seq x y z
N MET A 1 12.50 -45.96 7.20
CA MET A 1 11.37 -45.18 7.74
C MET A 1 11.89 -43.79 8.03
N ALA A 2 11.73 -42.87 7.10
CA ALA A 2 12.04 -41.45 7.25
C ALA A 2 10.88 -40.70 6.59
N MET A 3 10.17 -39.88 7.36
CA MET A 3 9.12 -39.00 6.86
C MET A 3 9.76 -37.62 6.66
N GLU A 4 10.02 -37.27 5.40
CA GLU A 4 10.34 -35.90 5.00
C GLU A 4 9.03 -35.10 4.95
N ASN A 5 8.81 -34.26 5.96
CA ASN A 5 7.70 -33.31 5.99
C ASN A 5 8.06 -32.07 5.16
N ASN A 6 7.68 -32.08 3.89
CA ASN A 6 7.81 -30.93 3.00
C ASN A 6 6.74 -29.87 3.34
N GLY A 7 7.22 -28.73 3.82
CA GLY A 7 6.43 -27.58 4.24
C GLY A 7 5.72 -26.88 3.08
N ALA A 8 4.47 -27.27 2.86
CA ALA A 8 3.46 -26.45 2.23
C ALA A 8 2.23 -26.49 3.13
N THR A 9 2.14 -25.55 4.07
CA THR A 9 1.00 -25.42 4.99
C THR A 9 -0.26 -25.22 4.16
N GLN A 10 -1.10 -26.26 4.09
CA GLN A 10 -2.30 -26.29 3.27
C GLN A 10 -3.24 -25.15 3.64
N VAL A 11 -3.48 -24.24 2.69
CA VAL A 11 -4.54 -23.21 2.78
C VAL A 11 -5.82 -23.83 2.25
N ASN A 12 -6.49 -24.67 3.05
CA ASN A 12 -7.82 -25.22 2.71
C ASN A 12 -8.69 -25.55 3.92
N GLU A 13 -8.41 -25.00 5.11
CA GLU A 13 -9.37 -25.07 6.23
C GLU A 13 -10.51 -24.08 5.95
N GLN A 14 -11.60 -24.59 5.37
CA GLN A 14 -12.88 -23.88 5.23
C GLN A 14 -13.46 -23.61 6.62
N THR A 15 -12.97 -22.55 7.26
CA THR A 15 -13.41 -22.17 8.60
C THR A 15 -14.75 -21.47 8.51
N MET A 16 -15.73 -21.90 9.29
CA MET A 16 -17.07 -21.31 9.31
C MET A 16 -17.13 -20.17 10.33
N CYS A 17 -17.82 -19.08 9.98
CA CYS A 17 -18.19 -18.03 10.93
C CYS A 17 -19.43 -18.43 11.74
N MET A 18 -19.80 -17.61 12.73
CA MET A 18 -20.98 -17.86 13.59
C MET A 18 -22.32 -17.80 12.83
N CYS A 19 -22.35 -17.21 11.63
CA CYS A 19 -23.51 -17.25 10.74
C CYS A 19 -23.64 -18.57 9.94
N GLY A 20 -22.75 -19.55 10.15
CA GLY A 20 -22.73 -20.80 9.38
C GLY A 20 -22.29 -20.61 7.93
N ARG A 21 -21.51 -19.57 7.63
CA ARG A 21 -20.94 -19.30 6.29
C ARG A 21 -19.42 -19.43 6.33
N ILE A 22 -18.81 -19.71 5.18
CA ILE A 22 -17.34 -19.73 5.08
C ILE A 22 -16.80 -18.34 5.42
N ALA A 23 -15.83 -18.30 6.34
CA ALA A 23 -15.11 -17.09 6.70
C ALA A 23 -14.19 -16.67 5.56
N ALA A 24 -14.16 -15.38 5.27
CA ALA A 24 -13.32 -14.81 4.23
C ALA A 24 -11.95 -14.45 4.79
N MET A 25 -10.89 -14.84 4.07
CA MET A 25 -9.51 -14.41 4.32
C MET A 25 -9.36 -12.94 3.90
N ARG A 26 -8.79 -12.13 4.78
CA ARG A 26 -8.53 -10.69 4.57
C ARG A 26 -7.17 -10.32 5.14
N THR A 27 -6.58 -9.27 4.59
CA THR A 27 -5.32 -8.70 5.09
C THR A 27 -5.62 -7.42 5.86
N ALA A 28 -5.08 -7.28 7.07
CA ALA A 28 -5.21 -6.08 7.86
C ALA A 28 -4.30 -4.97 7.32
N TRP A 29 -4.83 -3.75 7.29
CA TRP A 29 -4.14 -2.56 6.76
C TRP A 29 -3.76 -1.55 7.85
N MET A 30 -4.16 -1.78 9.10
CA MET A 30 -3.82 -0.90 10.21
C MET A 30 -2.33 -1.00 10.55
N GLU A 31 -1.69 0.11 10.89
CA GLU A 31 -0.25 0.23 11.14
C GLU A 31 0.32 -0.86 12.07
N ASN A 32 -0.46 -1.26 13.09
CA ASN A 32 -0.02 -2.29 14.05
C ASN A 32 -0.21 -3.73 13.55
N ASN A 33 -1.02 -3.95 12.51
CA ASN A 33 -1.38 -5.27 11.99
C ASN A 33 -1.16 -5.37 10.46
N GLN A 34 -0.35 -4.47 9.90
CA GLN A 34 -0.26 -4.28 8.47
C GLN A 34 0.33 -5.52 7.79
N GLY A 35 -0.36 -6.02 6.76
CA GLY A 35 0.04 -7.23 6.05
C GLY A 35 -0.34 -8.54 6.76
N ARG A 36 -0.89 -8.49 7.98
CA ARG A 36 -1.28 -9.68 8.74
C ARG A 36 -2.65 -10.19 8.29
N ARG A 37 -2.77 -11.49 7.98
CA ARG A 37 -4.05 -12.07 7.52
C ARG A 37 -4.94 -12.50 8.68
N PHE A 38 -6.24 -12.29 8.50
CA PHE A 38 -7.31 -12.73 9.39
C PHE A 38 -8.47 -13.34 8.61
N LEU A 39 -9.21 -14.24 9.26
CA LEU A 39 -10.50 -14.74 8.80
C LEU A 39 -11.60 -13.92 9.46
N GLY A 40 -12.56 -13.44 8.67
CA GLY A 40 -13.72 -12.70 9.16
C GLY A 40 -15.02 -13.14 8.51
N CYS A 41 -16.15 -12.70 9.04
CA CYS A 41 -17.44 -12.93 8.40
C CYS A 41 -17.42 -12.40 6.95
N SER A 42 -17.88 -13.22 6.00
CA SER A 42 -17.98 -12.82 4.59
C SER A 42 -18.89 -11.60 4.37
N PHE A 43 -19.83 -11.36 5.29
CA PHE A 43 -20.72 -10.21 5.28
C PHE A 43 -20.32 -9.06 6.20
N TYR A 44 -19.09 -9.00 6.75
CA TYR A 44 -18.68 -8.02 7.77
C TYR A 44 -19.10 -6.54 7.56
N SER A 45 -19.37 -6.11 6.32
CA SER A 45 -19.86 -4.76 5.99
C SER A 45 -21.39 -4.59 6.04
N ARG A 46 -22.13 -5.62 6.46
CA ARG A 46 -23.59 -5.62 6.54
C ARG A 46 -24.07 -5.59 7.99
N PRO A 47 -25.28 -5.06 8.27
CA PRO A 47 -25.84 -5.03 9.63
C PRO A 47 -26.08 -6.42 10.24
N ASP A 48 -26.26 -7.45 9.42
CA ASP A 48 -26.52 -8.85 9.82
C ASP A 48 -25.23 -9.69 9.97
N ALA A 49 -24.06 -9.06 9.86
CA ALA A 49 -22.80 -9.75 10.00
C ALA A 49 -22.54 -10.17 11.45
N CYS A 50 -22.07 -11.40 11.67
CA CYS A 50 -21.47 -11.75 12.95
C CYS A 50 -20.06 -11.20 13.09
N ASP A 51 -19.62 -11.01 14.34
CA ASP A 51 -18.30 -10.50 14.70
C ASP A 51 -17.22 -11.60 14.69
N TYR A 52 -17.39 -12.65 13.88
CA TYR A 52 -16.39 -13.69 13.77
C TYR A 52 -15.06 -13.10 13.27
N PHE A 53 -14.00 -13.37 14.02
CA PHE A 53 -12.65 -12.90 13.74
C PHE A 53 -11.61 -13.90 14.25
N LYS A 54 -10.64 -14.27 13.40
CA LYS A 54 -9.52 -15.14 13.80
C LYS A 54 -8.25 -14.75 13.04
N TRP A 55 -7.15 -14.54 13.75
CA TRP A 55 -5.85 -14.32 13.11
C TRP A 55 -5.35 -15.61 12.44
N VAL A 56 -4.86 -15.50 11.21
CA VAL A 56 -4.21 -16.60 10.49
C VAL A 56 -2.71 -16.56 10.72
N ASP A 57 -2.11 -15.40 10.51
CA ASP A 57 -0.70 -15.20 10.77
C ASP A 57 -0.48 -14.90 12.26
N PRO A 58 0.61 -15.37 12.88
CA PRO A 58 0.97 -14.99 14.25
C PRO A 58 1.18 -13.46 14.35
N PRO A 59 1.20 -12.89 15.57
CA PRO A 59 1.59 -11.50 15.74
C PRO A 59 2.93 -11.26 15.05
N LEU A 60 3.17 -10.06 14.52
CA LEU A 60 4.51 -9.66 14.11
C LEU A 60 5.36 -9.57 15.38
N LEU A 61 5.95 -10.70 15.80
CA LEU A 61 6.57 -10.88 17.11
C LEU A 61 7.80 -9.99 17.32
N HIS A 62 8.40 -9.46 16.25
CA HIS A 62 9.62 -8.68 16.35
C HIS A 62 9.40 -7.22 15.93
N PRO A 63 9.61 -6.24 16.85
CA PRO A 63 9.58 -4.81 16.55
C PRO A 63 10.44 -4.39 15.34
N ARG A 64 11.48 -5.17 15.03
CA ARG A 64 12.34 -4.98 13.86
C ARG A 64 11.59 -5.11 12.53
N TYR A 65 10.62 -6.02 12.41
CA TYR A 65 9.83 -6.11 11.17
C TYR A 65 8.92 -4.90 11.00
N LYS A 66 8.33 -4.39 12.10
CA LYS A 66 7.50 -3.18 12.08
C LYS A 66 8.31 -1.96 11.62
N SER A 67 9.52 -1.76 12.15
CA SER A 67 10.35 -0.62 11.76
C SER A 67 10.82 -0.71 10.31
N VAL A 68 11.11 -1.90 9.80
CA VAL A 68 11.48 -2.11 8.39
C VAL A 68 10.30 -1.80 7.47
N ILE A 69 9.12 -2.38 7.69
CA ILE A 69 7.93 -2.15 6.83
C ILE A 69 7.56 -0.67 6.84
N ASN A 70 7.50 -0.03 8.01
CA ASN A 70 7.19 1.39 8.12
C ASN A 70 8.28 2.27 7.49
N GLY A 71 9.55 1.85 7.57
CA GLY A 71 10.66 2.53 6.92
C GLY A 71 10.55 2.50 5.39
N LEU A 72 10.22 1.34 4.82
CA LEU A 72 10.02 1.16 3.37
C LEU A 72 8.86 2.02 2.87
N LEU A 73 7.70 1.98 3.54
CA LEU A 73 6.53 2.80 3.17
C LEU A 73 6.83 4.30 3.25
N ARG A 74 7.60 4.75 4.25
CA ARG A 74 8.01 6.15 4.38
C ARG A 74 8.95 6.57 3.25
N ASN A 75 9.86 5.70 2.83
CA ASN A 75 10.76 5.98 1.71
C ASN A 75 10.03 6.04 0.38
N ASP A 76 9.16 5.07 0.10
CA ASP A 76 8.33 5.01 -1.11
C ASP A 76 7.49 6.30 -1.27
N ASN A 77 6.75 6.67 -0.22
CA ASN A 77 6.00 7.92 -0.21
C ASN A 77 6.90 9.17 -0.32
N ARG A 78 8.14 9.13 0.20
CA ARG A 78 9.09 10.24 0.07
C ARG A 78 9.57 10.38 -1.37
N GLU A 79 9.84 9.28 -2.07
CA GLU A 79 10.22 9.27 -3.47
C GLU A 79 9.11 9.85 -4.34
N ASP A 80 7.86 9.40 -4.18
CA ASP A 80 6.69 9.96 -4.86
C ASP A 80 6.54 11.49 -4.66
N VAL A 81 6.75 11.95 -3.43
CA VAL A 81 6.68 13.38 -3.10
C VAL A 81 7.82 14.16 -3.75
N LEU A 82 9.04 13.60 -3.78
CA LEU A 82 10.20 14.22 -4.42
C LEU A 82 10.03 14.26 -5.94
N GLU A 83 9.54 13.20 -6.56
CA GLU A 83 9.24 13.15 -7.99
C GLU A 83 8.23 14.23 -8.37
N LYS A 84 7.12 14.35 -7.63
CA LYS A 84 6.11 15.39 -7.87
C LYS A 84 6.68 16.80 -7.70
N LYS A 85 7.56 17.01 -6.73
CA LYS A 85 8.26 18.31 -6.54
C LYS A 85 9.18 18.61 -7.70
N LEU A 86 9.99 17.64 -8.13
CA LEU A 86 10.89 17.79 -9.27
C LEU A 86 10.12 18.07 -10.55
N GLN A 87 9.04 17.32 -10.82
CA GLN A 87 8.16 17.56 -11.96
C GLN A 87 7.60 18.98 -11.96
N ARG A 88 7.18 19.49 -10.81
CA ARG A 88 6.69 20.87 -10.67
C ARG A 88 7.79 21.89 -10.97
N ILE A 89 9.01 21.69 -10.46
CA ILE A 89 10.15 22.58 -10.71
C ILE A 89 10.50 22.61 -12.20
N VAL A 90 10.61 21.43 -12.82
CA VAL A 90 10.93 21.30 -14.24
C VAL A 90 9.84 21.95 -15.10
N PHE A 91 8.57 21.76 -14.76
CA PHE A 91 7.45 22.38 -15.44
C PHE A 91 7.54 23.92 -15.41
N TYR A 92 7.75 24.49 -14.22
CA TYR A 92 7.89 25.93 -14.06
C TYR A 92 9.11 26.47 -14.84
N HIS A 93 10.25 25.79 -14.77
CA HIS A 93 11.44 26.18 -15.49
C HIS A 93 11.21 26.19 -17.01
N ARG A 94 10.54 25.16 -17.56
CA ARG A 94 10.18 25.12 -18.98
C ARG A 94 9.28 26.29 -19.39
N ILE A 95 8.28 26.63 -18.58
CA ILE A 95 7.40 27.77 -18.83
C ILE A 95 8.18 29.09 -18.83
N VAL A 96 9.01 29.32 -17.82
CA VAL A 96 9.79 30.56 -17.71
C VAL A 96 10.74 30.70 -18.89
N LEU A 97 11.45 29.64 -19.26
CA LEU A 97 12.32 29.65 -20.45
C LEU A 97 11.55 29.99 -21.72
N ALA A 98 10.38 29.39 -21.93
CA ALA A 98 9.55 29.68 -23.10
C ALA A 98 9.08 31.15 -23.12
N MET A 99 8.67 31.69 -21.97
CA MET A 99 8.27 33.10 -21.83
C MET A 99 9.43 34.05 -22.11
N VAL A 100 10.63 33.75 -21.60
CA VAL A 100 11.83 34.57 -21.86
C VAL A 100 12.17 34.57 -23.34
N VAL A 101 12.18 33.41 -24.00
CA VAL A 101 12.44 33.31 -25.45
C VAL A 101 11.40 34.11 -26.24
N LEU A 102 10.12 34.00 -25.88
CA LEU A 102 9.03 34.74 -26.52
C LEU A 102 9.23 36.26 -26.38
N VAL A 103 9.57 36.75 -25.19
CA VAL A 103 9.85 38.17 -24.96
C VAL A 103 11.04 38.65 -25.80
N VAL A 104 12.12 37.88 -25.86
CA VAL A 104 13.31 38.22 -26.66
C VAL A 104 12.95 38.33 -28.15
N VAL A 105 12.19 37.37 -28.69
CA VAL A 105 11.72 37.39 -30.09
C VAL A 105 10.84 38.62 -30.37
N LEU A 106 9.92 38.95 -29.46
CA LEU A 106 9.06 40.13 -29.61
C LEU A 106 9.85 41.44 -29.59
N VAL A 107 10.84 41.57 -28.71
CA VAL A 107 11.71 42.76 -28.65
C VAL A 107 12.51 42.89 -29.94
N HIS A 108 13.07 41.79 -30.46
CA HIS A 108 13.79 41.81 -31.74
C HIS A 108 12.89 42.24 -32.90
N TYR A 109 11.64 41.77 -32.95
CA TYR A 109 10.68 42.14 -33.97
C TYR A 109 10.23 43.61 -33.90
N VAL A 110 10.18 44.22 -32.72
CA VAL A 110 9.82 45.64 -32.56
C VAL A 110 11.00 46.57 -32.87
N LEU A 111 12.24 46.10 -32.66
CA LEU A 111 13.45 46.91 -32.83
C LEU A 111 14.05 46.87 -34.25
N TRP A 112 13.49 46.10 -35.18
CA TRP A 112 13.94 45.96 -36.58
C TRP A 112 12.75 46.00 -37.54
#